data_AF-A0A955C5N5-F1
#
_entry.id   AF-A0A955C5N5-F1
#
_cell.length_a   1.000
_cell.length_b   1.000
_cell.length_c   1.000
_cell.angle_alpha   90.00
_cell.angle_beta   90.00
_cell.angle_gamma   90.00
#
_symmetry.space_group_name_H-M   'P 1'
#
loop_
_entity.id
_entity.type
_entity.pdbx_description
1 polymer ?
#
loop_
_entity_poly.entity_id
_entity_poly.type
_entity_poly.pdbx_seq_one_letter_code
_entity_poly.pdbx_strand_id
1 'polypeptide(L)'
;MIEREKSERAMSAICAGIIWAKNFAYEKRPHKEIGDFLDYLEGMVHLMMRKEDETEMFELALKEMHERFGCGYMQYKYDNPQ
;
A
#
# COMPACT_ATOMS: atom_id res chain seq x y z
N MET A 1 -3.74 3.10 -13.76
CA MET A 1 -5.03 2.41 -13.63
C MET A 1 -4.69 1.00 -13.27
N ILE A 2 -5.29 0.47 -12.22
CA ILE A 2 -5.18 -0.96 -11.95
C ILE A 2 -6.27 -1.67 -12.74
N GLU A 3 -6.01 -2.90 -13.19
CA GLU A 3 -7.04 -3.76 -13.76
C GLU A 3 -8.31 -3.71 -12.89
N ARG A 4 -9.48 -3.59 -13.54
CA ARG A 4 -10.76 -3.36 -12.84
C ARG A 4 -11.02 -4.41 -11.74
N GLU A 5 -10.67 -5.66 -12.00
CA GLU A 5 -10.84 -6.80 -11.08
C GLU A 5 -9.90 -6.75 -9.86
N LYS A 6 -8.80 -6.01 -9.97
CA LYS A 6 -7.79 -5.81 -8.93
C LYS A 6 -7.90 -4.45 -8.25
N SER A 7 -8.65 -3.50 -8.80
CA SER A 7 -8.80 -2.15 -8.24
C SER A 7 -9.40 -2.15 -6.83
N GLU A 8 -10.39 -3.01 -6.55
CA GLU A 8 -10.98 -3.12 -5.20
C GLU A 8 -10.00 -3.72 -4.19
N ARG A 9 -9.17 -4.67 -4.65
CA ARG A 9 -8.09 -5.28 -3.87
C ARG A 9 -7.01 -4.26 -3.54
N ALA A 10 -6.61 -3.46 -4.54
CA ALA A 10 -5.67 -2.36 -4.39
C ALA A 10 -6.17 -1.33 -3.36
N MET A 11 -7.44 -0.91 -3.45
CA MET A 11 -8.04 -0.02 -2.44
C MET A 11 -8.05 -0.65 -1.04
N SER A 12 -8.38 -1.94 -0.94
CA SER A 12 -8.38 -2.66 0.34
C SER A 12 -6.98 -2.72 0.97
N ALA A 13 -5.95 -2.92 0.14
CA ALA A 13 -4.56 -2.93 0.57
C ALA A 13 -4.10 -1.54 1.04
N ILE A 14 -4.47 -0.47 0.34
CA ILE A 14 -4.18 0.92 0.75
C ILE A 14 -4.87 1.25 2.08
N CYS A 15 -6.15 0.89 2.24
CA CYS A 15 -6.87 1.07 3.49
C CYS A 15 -6.17 0.35 4.67
N ALA A 16 -5.67 -0.86 4.44
CA ALA A 16 -4.88 -1.59 5.42
C ALA A 16 -3.56 -0.86 5.75
N GLY A 17 -2.90 -0.27 4.75
CA GLY A 17 -1.72 0.55 4.95
C GLY A 17 -1.98 1.79 5.80
N ILE A 18 -3.10 2.49 5.59
CA ILE A 18 -3.50 3.66 6.40
C ILE A 18 -3.70 3.25 7.88
N ILE A 19 -4.32 2.10 8.13
CA ILE A 19 -4.46 1.56 9.50
C ILE A 19 -3.08 1.27 10.10
N TRP A 20 -2.17 0.72 9.29
CA TRP A 20 -0.80 0.41 9.72
C TRP A 20 0.02 1.67 10.05
N ALA A 21 -0.10 2.74 9.28
CA ALA A 21 0.52 4.04 9.58
C ALA A 21 0.11 4.56 10.96
N LYS A 22 -1.16 4.39 11.35
CA LYS A 22 -1.64 4.78 12.68
C LYS A 22 -0.95 3.96 13.78
N ASN A 23 -0.73 2.67 13.55
CA ASN A 23 -0.01 1.82 14.50
C ASN A 23 1.43 2.29 14.68
N PHE A 24 2.13 2.68 13.60
CA PHE A 24 3.49 3.23 13.72
C PHE A 24 3.54 4.49 14.59
N ALA A 25 2.53 5.36 14.48
CA ALA A 25 2.41 6.53 15.35
C ALA A 25 2.19 6.14 16.82
N TYR A 26 1.33 5.15 17.10
CA TYR A 26 1.10 4.66 18.46
C TYR A 26 2.31 3.94 19.07
N GLU A 27 3.06 3.21 18.24
CA GLU A 27 4.33 2.58 18.58
C GLU A 27 5.48 3.58 18.78
N LYS A 28 5.24 4.87 18.52
CA LYS A 28 6.24 5.94 18.60
C LYS A 28 7.46 5.68 17.71
N ARG A 29 7.23 5.12 16.52
CA ARG A 29 8.30 4.97 15.51
C ARG A 29 8.86 6.34 15.11
N PRO A 30 10.13 6.39 14.63
CA PRO A 30 10.71 7.64 14.16
C PRO A 30 9.82 8.33 13.12
N HIS A 31 9.60 9.64 13.28
CA HIS A 31 8.74 10.41 12.36
C HIS A 31 9.16 10.28 10.90
N LYS A 32 10.46 10.16 10.64
CA LYS A 32 11.00 9.92 9.30
C LYS A 32 10.49 8.61 8.70
N GLU A 33 10.50 7.51 9.47
CA GLU A 33 10.02 6.20 9.00
C GLU A 33 8.52 6.24 8.70
N ILE A 34 7.75 6.95 9.53
CA ILE A 34 6.31 7.15 9.30
C ILE A 34 6.08 8.00 8.03
N GLY A 35 6.87 9.05 7.83
CA GLY A 35 6.83 9.88 6.62
C GLY A 35 7.15 9.06 5.37
N ASP A 36 8.28 8.34 5.37
CA ASP A 36 8.71 7.49 4.26
C ASP A 36 7.63 6.44 3.91
N PHE A 37 6.94 5.89 4.91
CA PHE A 37 5.82 4.97 4.71
C PHE A 37 4.60 5.63 4.05
N LEU A 38 4.24 6.84 4.50
CA LEU A 38 3.11 7.60 3.95
C LEU A 38 3.37 8.07 2.53
N ASP A 39 4.59 8.53 2.23
CA ASP A 39 5.00 8.92 0.87
C ASP A 39 4.87 7.73 -0.10
N TYR A 40 5.24 6.54 0.37
CA TYR A 40 5.13 5.32 -0.42
C TYR A 40 3.65 4.94 -0.68
N LEU A 41 2.79 5.06 0.34
CA LEU A 41 1.34 4.89 0.21
C LEU A 41 0.72 5.87 -0.79
N GLU A 42 1.12 7.14 -0.74
CA GLU A 42 0.67 8.17 -1.70
C GLU A 42 1.08 7.79 -3.13
N GLY A 43 2.31 7.31 -3.33
CA GLY A 43 2.77 6.78 -4.61
C GLY A 43 1.88 5.66 -5.15
N MET A 44 1.44 4.73 -4.29
CA MET A 44 0.52 3.67 -4.68
C MET A 44 -0.86 4.20 -5.10
N VAL A 45 -1.40 5.21 -4.41
CA VAL A 45 -2.64 5.88 -4.82
C VAL A 45 -2.49 6.50 -6.22
N HIS A 46 -1.35 7.14 -6.50
CA HIS A 46 -1.10 7.70 -7.82
C HIS A 46 -1.08 6.65 -8.94
N LEU A 47 -0.53 5.45 -8.70
CA LEU A 47 -0.57 4.34 -9.67
C LEU A 47 -2.01 3.96 -10.03
N MET A 48 -2.91 3.97 -9.05
CA MET A 48 -4.33 3.68 -9.27
C MET A 48 -5.02 4.73 -10.14
N MET A 49 -4.62 6.00 -10.02
CA MET A 49 -5.23 7.13 -10.73
C MET A 49 -4.75 7.32 -12.17
N ARG A 50 -3.62 6.72 -12.56
CA ARG A 50 -3.09 6.81 -13.95
C ARG A 50 -4.05 6.18 -14.96
N LYS A 51 -3.89 6.48 -16.25
CA LYS A 51 -4.75 5.90 -17.30
C LYS A 51 -4.22 4.57 -17.83
N GLU A 52 -2.91 4.43 -17.80
CA GLU A 52 -2.14 3.25 -18.21
C GLU A 52 -2.37 2.11 -17.22
N ASP A 53 -2.18 0.87 -17.65
CA ASP A 53 -2.17 -0.25 -16.71
C ASP A 53 -0.89 -0.20 -15.86
N GLU A 54 -1.07 -0.07 -14.55
CA GLU A 54 0.00 0.07 -13.55
C GLU A 54 -0.04 -1.10 -12.55
N THR A 55 -0.72 -2.20 -12.90
CA THR A 55 -0.94 -3.34 -12.02
C THR A 55 0.38 -3.94 -11.52
N GLU A 56 1.33 -4.19 -12.40
CA GLU A 56 2.64 -4.73 -12.03
C GLU A 56 3.43 -3.77 -11.12
N MET A 57 3.38 -2.47 -11.41
CA MET A 57 4.04 -1.44 -10.60
C MET A 57 3.43 -1.36 -9.20
N PHE A 58 2.12 -1.55 -9.08
CA PHE A 58 1.42 -1.59 -7.81
C PHE A 58 1.77 -2.84 -7.00
N GLU A 59 1.85 -4.00 -7.64
CA GLU A 59 2.27 -5.25 -7.00
C GLU A 59 3.73 -5.20 -6.53
N LEU A 60 4.61 -4.57 -7.32
CA LEU A 60 5.99 -4.31 -6.92
C LEU A 60 6.04 -3.38 -5.69
N ALA A 61 5.26 -2.30 -5.71
CA ALA A 61 5.17 -1.36 -4.59
C ALA A 61 4.66 -2.05 -3.30
N LEU A 62 3.67 -2.95 -3.42
CA LEU A 62 3.20 -3.75 -2.28
C LEU A 62 4.29 -4.65 -1.69
N LYS A 63 5.06 -5.31 -2.55
CA LYS A 63 6.17 -6.16 -2.14
C LYS A 63 7.25 -5.34 -1.41
N GLU A 64 7.64 -4.19 -1.97
CA GLU A 64 8.60 -3.30 -1.32
C GLU A 64 8.10 -2.78 0.04
N MET A 65 6.81 -2.46 0.15
CA MET A 65 6.18 -2.07 1.41
C MET A 65 6.26 -3.17 2.46
N HIS A 66 6.04 -4.42 2.06
CA HIS A 66 6.21 -5.57 2.94
C HIS A 66 7.66 -5.71 3.41
N GLU A 67 8.62 -5.68 2.49
CA GLU A 67 10.05 -5.86 2.78
C GLU A 67 10.64 -4.74 3.64
N ARG A 68 10.26 -3.49 3.38
CA ARG A 68 10.82 -2.31 4.06
C ARG A 68 10.16 -2.03 5.41
N PHE A 69 8.85 -2.18 5.50
CA PHE A 69 8.08 -1.73 6.66
C PHE A 69 7.40 -2.88 7.43
N GLY A 70 7.55 -4.12 6.97
CA GLY A 70 6.94 -5.29 7.59
C GLY A 70 5.43 -5.39 7.36
N CYS A 71 4.88 -4.69 6.37
CA CYS A 71 3.44 -4.54 6.15
C CYS A 71 2.81 -5.71 5.39
N GLY A 72 3.07 -6.95 5.81
CA GLY A 72 2.56 -8.15 5.14
C GLY A 72 1.03 -8.24 5.09
N TYR A 73 0.34 -7.55 6.00
CA TYR A 73 -1.12 -7.49 5.99
C TYR A 73 -1.70 -6.75 4.76
N MET A 74 -0.97 -5.78 4.21
CA MET A 74 -1.37 -5.11 2.96
C MET A 74 -1.36 -6.09 1.78
N GLN A 75 -0.27 -6.86 1.65
CA GLN A 75 -0.16 -7.92 0.65
C GLN A 75 -1.27 -8.96 0.82
N TYR A 76 -1.53 -9.42 2.05
CA TYR A 76 -2.62 -10.34 2.34
C TYR A 76 -3.98 -9.82 1.86
N LYS A 77 -4.29 -8.54 2.10
CA LYS A 77 -5.54 -7.91 1.65
C LYS A 77 -5.65 -7.78 0.14
N TYR A 78 -4.51 -7.63 -0.54
CA TYR A 78 -4.48 -7.62 -1.99
C TYR A 78 -4.72 -9.01 -2.59
N ASP A 79 -4.06 -10.03 -2.05
CA ASP A 79 -4.12 -11.40 -2.57
C ASP A 79 -5.45 -12.11 -2.24
N ASN A 80 -6.11 -11.71 -1.16
CA ASN A 80 -7.33 -12.34 -0.64
C ASN A 80 -8.51 -11.35 -0.64
N PRO A 81 -9.14 -11.08 -1.80
CA PRO A 81 -10.40 -10.31 -1.86
C PRO A 81 -11.48 -11.00 -1.01
N GLN A 82 -12.28 -10.19 -0.30
CA GLN A 82 -13.52 -10.65 0.33
C GLN A 82 -14.65 -10.77 -0.69
#